data_AF-A0A6A5C2Z5-F1
#
_entry.id   AF-A0A6A5C2Z5-F1
#
_cell.length_a   1.000
_cell.length_b   1.000
_cell.length_c   1.000
_cell.angle_alpha   90.00
_cell.angle_beta   90.00
_cell.angle_gamma   90.00
#
_symmetry.space_group_name_H-M   'P 1'
#
loop_
_entity.id
_entity.type
_entity.pdbx_description
1 polymer ?
#
loop_
_entity_poly.entity_id
_entity_poly.type
_entity_poly.pdbx_seq_one_letter_code
_entity_poly.pdbx_strand_id
1 'polypeptide(L)'
;MTTLFNTFQMSQFAPDHSLLMFLTTTTTNNNNNFNTTTTSNPLPCDPYLLNWTSSLPPMMTSINTSTILTMNGFCPETLLSVSIASFELFIFSILTPLTLLGLVWMRKSPHLQARGIYTLVWTIASCSFGIVFPALRWTMGRRIFPCGLYIVIIFNIPQVISLPCICKCLALYAKFKLYRLLDEKKQLVNGVDMMTSDVETLSTMTGIPSATTTIDGMIQNSPNSASQQLPQSIGKDEPSKAQPSTPTVTFQFPSMDSIKENTTSPTTITSNETTERTSLSSFNSRPFSSSDLWKVRVLRFLGSSAFHIMIAVAGFSFHSTLWLLLGVIQYVFPEIADYEVGLWYFSSGCGVHKNTAIMVAVQFSFYLVLSALVLIISWFSDRDTYGIKLETSIVTLFFLFSISGYLILSQFEIIRTLVDYFIPYGQLMVTFTFLELIVYVTIPVLWSIYQSYHQRKNKEDIPLDNKNIVEKILSNKKMFDLLVDFSRRSYCSENVMLYVDIKNYRKATKKETKERIVMHILKNYYERGSPLEINTPHIDRLANELLKLIQSKNTSQIDIFMDRLCEQCVQNMYDVVFRLLFSNEEVRKWVYRKSTVNIEQLDLKI
;
A
#
# COMPACT_ATOMS: atom_id res chain seq x y z
N MET A 1 -5.54 31.71 11.98
CA MET A 1 -6.45 31.96 10.84
C MET A 1 -6.67 33.45 10.58
N THR A 2 -6.88 34.28 11.61
CA THR A 2 -7.06 35.74 11.49
C THR A 2 -5.85 36.47 10.88
N THR A 3 -4.62 36.02 11.15
CA THR A 3 -3.39 36.64 10.64
C THR A 3 -3.09 36.36 9.17
N LEU A 4 -3.61 35.25 8.62
CA LEU A 4 -3.52 34.91 7.19
C LEU A 4 -4.54 35.70 6.35
N PHE A 5 -5.61 36.18 6.97
CA PHE A 5 -6.66 36.97 6.31
C PHE A 5 -6.23 38.42 6.07
N ASN A 6 -5.47 39.03 6.99
CA ASN A 6 -5.00 40.41 6.84
C ASN A 6 -3.93 40.57 5.74
N THR A 7 -3.29 39.48 5.29
CA THR A 7 -2.27 39.54 4.24
C THR A 7 -2.84 39.43 2.82
N PHE A 8 -4.11 39.03 2.65
CA PHE A 8 -4.75 38.89 1.34
C PHE A 8 -5.53 40.13 0.88
N GLN A 9 -5.54 41.21 1.66
CA GLN A 9 -6.31 42.42 1.38
C GLN A 9 -5.52 43.55 0.69
N MET A 10 -4.33 43.29 0.14
CA MET A 10 -3.57 44.28 -0.63
C MET A 10 -3.47 43.91 -2.11
N SER A 11 -3.73 44.92 -2.96
CA SER A 11 -3.59 44.95 -4.43
C SER A 11 -4.81 44.51 -5.26
N GLN A 12 -5.94 45.21 -5.11
CA GLN A 12 -6.79 45.50 -6.29
C GLN A 12 -6.15 46.66 -7.07
N PHE A 13 -5.17 46.35 -7.92
CA PHE A 13 -4.83 47.21 -9.05
C PHE A 13 -5.83 46.88 -10.16
N ALA A 14 -6.70 47.83 -10.48
CA ALA A 14 -7.50 47.78 -11.70
C ALA A 14 -6.55 47.91 -12.90
N PRO A 15 -6.51 46.95 -13.85
CA PRO A 15 -6.01 47.25 -15.17
C PRO A 15 -7.16 47.86 -15.97
N ASP A 16 -7.02 49.15 -16.29
CA ASP A 16 -7.80 49.82 -17.33
C ASP A 16 -7.58 49.09 -18.66
N HIS A 17 -8.49 48.18 -19.02
CA HIS A 17 -8.64 47.67 -20.38
C HIS A 17 -9.69 48.50 -21.11
N SER A 18 -9.30 49.70 -21.50
CA SER A 18 -9.97 50.54 -22.49
C SER A 18 -9.28 50.33 -23.85
N LEU A 19 -9.74 49.38 -24.67
CA LEU A 19 -9.47 49.44 -26.11
C LEU A 19 -10.44 48.59 -26.95
N LEU A 20 -11.18 49.30 -27.82
CA LEU A 20 -11.85 48.84 -29.04
C LEU A 20 -13.02 47.83 -28.94
N MET A 21 -14.22 48.35 -28.70
CA MET A 21 -15.42 47.89 -29.43
C MET A 21 -16.00 49.05 -30.22
N PHE A 22 -15.84 48.97 -31.54
CA PHE A 22 -16.32 49.94 -32.50
C PHE A 22 -17.83 49.78 -32.69
N LEU A 23 -18.51 50.92 -32.68
CA LEU A 23 -19.94 51.14 -32.90
C LEU A 23 -20.44 50.56 -34.23
N THR A 24 -21.55 49.81 -34.17
CA THR A 24 -22.61 49.88 -35.18
C THR A 24 -23.97 49.79 -34.47
N THR A 25 -24.41 50.91 -33.91
CA THR A 25 -25.79 51.14 -33.48
C THR A 25 -26.63 51.52 -34.68
N THR A 26 -27.33 50.56 -35.28
CA THR A 26 -28.51 50.84 -36.12
C THR A 26 -29.72 51.03 -35.20
N THR A 27 -30.09 52.30 -35.02
CA THR A 27 -31.33 52.72 -34.36
C THR A 27 -32.53 52.46 -35.27
N THR A 28 -33.11 51.26 -35.19
CA THR A 28 -34.49 51.02 -35.63
C THR A 28 -35.44 51.36 -34.48
N ASN A 29 -36.00 52.56 -34.57
CA ASN A 29 -37.02 53.08 -33.68
C ASN A 29 -38.35 52.39 -33.99
N ASN A 30 -38.68 51.32 -33.29
CA ASN A 30 -39.95 50.62 -33.42
C ASN A 30 -40.78 50.81 -32.14
N ASN A 31 -41.64 51.83 -32.16
CA ASN A 31 -42.64 52.10 -31.14
C ASN A 31 -43.75 51.04 -31.22
N ASN A 32 -43.54 49.90 -30.56
CA ASN A 32 -44.63 48.99 -30.20
C ASN A 32 -44.79 49.01 -28.68
N ASN A 33 -45.81 49.72 -28.23
CA ASN A 33 -46.34 49.66 -26.87
C ASN A 33 -46.91 48.24 -26.63
N PHE A 34 -46.04 47.31 -26.26
CA PHE A 34 -46.46 46.09 -25.58
C PHE A 34 -46.32 46.34 -24.08
N ASN A 35 -47.46 46.52 -23.40
CA ASN A 35 -47.55 46.38 -21.95
C ASN A 35 -47.33 44.90 -21.60
N THR A 36 -46.11 44.39 -21.79
CA THR A 36 -45.64 43.22 -21.07
C THR A 36 -45.53 43.67 -19.63
N THR A 37 -46.50 43.27 -18.81
CA THR A 37 -46.34 43.11 -17.36
C THR A 37 -45.01 42.40 -17.17
N THR A 38 -43.97 43.16 -16.84
CA THR A 38 -42.68 42.64 -16.42
C THR A 38 -42.96 41.82 -15.17
N THR A 39 -43.19 40.53 -15.38
CA THR A 39 -43.17 39.51 -14.34
C THR A 39 -41.91 39.76 -13.55
N SER A 40 -42.09 40.31 -12.34
CA SER A 40 -41.03 40.53 -11.38
C SER A 40 -40.15 39.30 -11.38
N ASN A 41 -38.90 39.45 -11.81
CA ASN A 41 -37.93 38.37 -11.78
C ASN A 41 -38.02 37.73 -10.39
N PRO A 42 -38.33 36.42 -10.29
CA PRO A 42 -38.52 35.77 -8.99
C PRO A 42 -37.31 36.09 -8.13
N LEU A 43 -37.55 36.48 -6.87
CA LEU A 43 -36.46 36.77 -5.96
C LEU A 43 -35.47 35.59 -6.01
N PRO A 44 -34.17 35.84 -6.20
CA PRO A 44 -33.17 34.77 -6.33
C PRO A 44 -33.02 33.94 -5.04
N CYS A 45 -33.63 34.39 -3.94
CA CYS A 45 -33.68 33.68 -2.68
C CYS A 45 -35.10 33.35 -2.27
N ASP A 46 -35.26 32.09 -1.85
CA ASP A 46 -36.48 31.65 -1.19
C ASP A 46 -36.77 32.54 0.03
N PRO A 47 -38.01 33.06 0.18
CA PRO A 47 -38.38 33.93 1.30
C PRO A 47 -38.14 33.28 2.67
N TYR A 48 -38.14 31.95 2.79
CA TYR A 48 -37.82 31.27 4.04
C TYR A 48 -36.36 31.49 4.48
N LEU A 49 -35.41 31.53 3.54
CA LEU A 49 -34.00 31.84 3.85
C LEU A 49 -33.84 33.28 4.32
N LEU A 50 -34.55 34.21 3.68
CA LEU A 50 -34.52 35.63 4.03
C LEU A 50 -35.12 35.89 5.42
N ASN A 51 -36.28 35.32 5.71
CA ASN A 51 -37.00 35.55 6.97
C ASN A 51 -36.25 34.95 8.17
N TRP A 52 -35.49 33.87 7.94
CA TRP A 52 -34.66 33.28 8.99
C TRP A 52 -33.44 34.14 9.32
N THR A 53 -32.79 34.76 8.31
CA THR A 53 -31.67 35.67 8.58
C THR A 53 -32.06 36.92 9.36
N SER A 54 -33.27 37.45 9.18
CA SER A 54 -33.77 38.59 9.98
C SER A 54 -33.99 38.29 11.46
N SER A 55 -34.03 37.01 11.85
CA SER A 55 -34.20 36.61 13.26
C SER A 55 -32.88 36.46 14.04
N LEU A 56 -31.73 36.61 13.36
CA LEU A 56 -30.42 36.45 13.99
C LEU A 56 -29.97 37.70 14.76
N PRO A 57 -29.12 37.54 15.81
CA PRO A 57 -28.64 38.65 16.63
C PRO A 57 -27.90 39.74 15.82
N PRO A 58 -28.02 41.03 16.22
CA PRO A 58 -27.54 42.15 15.43
C PRO A 58 -26.01 42.23 15.22
N MET A 59 -25.22 41.43 15.94
CA MET A 59 -23.79 41.29 15.67
C MET A 59 -23.47 40.73 14.28
N MET A 60 -24.41 40.02 13.64
CA MET A 60 -24.27 39.57 12.24
C MET A 60 -24.99 40.47 11.22
N THR A 61 -25.81 41.42 11.67
CA THR A 61 -26.65 42.25 10.79
C THR A 61 -26.13 43.68 10.61
N SER A 62 -24.89 43.98 11.00
CA SER A 62 -24.32 45.34 10.87
C SER A 62 -24.04 45.76 9.42
N ILE A 63 -24.30 44.87 8.46
CA ILE A 63 -24.21 45.15 7.03
C ILE A 63 -25.65 45.43 6.55
N ASN A 64 -25.89 46.61 5.97
CA ASN A 64 -27.20 47.03 5.46
C ASN A 64 -27.82 45.93 4.58
N THR A 65 -28.90 45.31 5.06
CA THR A 65 -29.58 44.16 4.45
C THR A 65 -30.03 44.42 3.02
N SER A 66 -30.38 45.67 2.67
CA SER A 66 -30.76 46.07 1.31
C SER A 66 -29.61 46.02 0.29
N THR A 67 -28.36 46.22 0.71
CA THR A 67 -27.18 46.12 -0.17
C THR A 67 -26.67 44.68 -0.31
N ILE A 68 -26.97 43.83 0.67
CA ILE A 68 -26.54 42.41 0.67
C ILE A 68 -27.36 41.59 -0.31
N LEU A 69 -28.67 41.88 -0.44
CA LEU A 69 -29.59 41.13 -1.31
C LEU A 69 -29.26 41.25 -2.81
N THR A 70 -28.44 42.22 -3.23
CA THR A 70 -28.28 42.56 -4.65
C THR A 70 -26.94 42.21 -5.28
N MET A 71 -25.86 41.89 -4.54
CA MET A 71 -24.63 41.48 -5.22
C MET A 71 -24.67 39.98 -5.59
N ASN A 72 -24.78 39.73 -6.89
CA ASN A 72 -24.56 38.45 -7.58
C ASN A 72 -25.64 37.36 -7.40
N GLY A 73 -26.83 37.69 -6.89
CA GLY A 73 -27.97 36.75 -6.93
C GLY A 73 -27.85 35.47 -6.09
N PHE A 74 -26.92 35.41 -5.12
CA PHE A 74 -26.78 34.27 -4.21
C PHE A 74 -27.25 34.58 -2.80
N CYS A 75 -27.96 33.64 -2.17
CA CYS A 75 -28.35 33.73 -0.77
C CYS A 75 -27.16 33.55 0.17
N PRO A 76 -27.18 34.20 1.36
CA PRO A 76 -26.19 33.90 2.39
C PRO A 76 -26.31 32.44 2.84
N GLU A 77 -25.17 31.83 3.20
CA GLU A 77 -25.18 30.52 3.82
C GLU A 77 -25.93 30.56 5.15
N THR A 78 -26.57 29.45 5.48
CA THR A 78 -27.19 29.28 6.79
C THR A 78 -26.11 29.13 7.87
N LEU A 79 -26.41 29.61 9.08
CA LEU A 79 -25.57 29.34 10.24
C LEU A 79 -25.40 27.83 10.47
N LEU A 80 -26.40 27.02 10.08
CA LEU A 80 -26.37 25.57 10.20
C LEU A 80 -25.29 24.94 9.31
N SER A 81 -25.27 25.29 8.01
CA SER A 81 -24.27 24.83 7.04
C SER A 81 -22.85 25.18 7.50
N VAL A 82 -22.64 26.44 7.91
CA VAL A 82 -21.36 26.91 8.46
C VAL A 82 -20.98 26.14 9.73
N SER A 83 -21.92 25.87 10.63
CA SER A 83 -21.67 25.16 11.88
C SER A 83 -21.28 23.70 11.64
N ILE A 84 -21.98 23.00 10.75
CA ILE A 84 -21.69 21.61 10.38
C ILE A 84 -20.29 21.51 9.75
N ALA A 85 -20.00 22.37 8.77
CA ALA A 85 -18.70 22.38 8.10
C ALA A 85 -17.56 22.75 9.07
N SER A 86 -17.77 23.72 9.97
CA SER A 86 -16.79 24.12 10.98
C SER A 86 -16.52 23.00 11.99
N PHE A 87 -17.58 22.30 12.43
CA PHE A 87 -17.47 21.19 13.36
C PHE A 87 -16.71 20.01 12.75
N GLU A 88 -17.00 19.66 11.50
CA GLU A 88 -16.27 18.61 10.79
C GLU A 88 -14.80 18.99 10.59
N LEU A 89 -14.51 20.24 10.19
CA LEU A 89 -13.14 20.73 10.06
C LEU A 89 -12.40 20.72 11.41
N PHE A 90 -13.08 21.05 12.50
CA PHE A 90 -12.52 20.98 13.85
C PHE A 90 -12.14 19.55 14.23
N ILE A 91 -13.06 18.57 14.08
CA ILE A 91 -12.74 17.16 14.34
C ILE A 91 -11.59 16.70 13.46
N PHE A 92 -11.63 17.01 12.16
CA PHE A 92 -10.59 16.65 11.20
C PHE A 92 -9.22 17.23 11.60
N SER A 93 -9.19 18.48 12.08
CA SER A 93 -7.97 19.16 12.51
C SER A 93 -7.32 18.55 13.76
N ILE A 94 -8.11 17.87 14.61
CA ILE A 94 -7.60 17.12 15.78
C ILE A 94 -7.21 15.70 15.36
N LEU A 95 -8.06 15.03 14.59
CA LEU A 95 -7.88 13.63 14.21
C LEU A 95 -6.63 13.43 13.33
N THR A 96 -6.39 14.34 12.39
CA THR A 96 -5.30 14.19 11.41
C THR A 96 -3.91 14.25 12.07
N PRO A 97 -3.57 15.24 12.93
CA PRO A 97 -2.30 15.24 13.66
C PRO A 97 -2.13 14.05 14.59
N LEU A 98 -3.18 13.62 15.29
CA LEU A 98 -3.12 12.43 16.17
C LEU A 98 -2.84 11.16 15.36
N THR A 99 -3.51 11.01 14.21
CA THR A 99 -3.30 9.88 13.30
C THR A 99 -1.90 9.91 12.69
N LEU A 100 -1.39 11.09 12.31
CA LEU A 100 -0.04 11.25 11.78
C LEU A 100 1.03 10.93 12.85
N LEU A 101 0.85 11.41 14.08
CA LEU A 101 1.73 11.08 15.19
C LEU A 101 1.74 9.57 15.46
N GLY A 102 0.57 8.95 15.50
CA GLY A 102 0.43 7.50 15.65
C GLY A 102 1.07 6.73 14.49
N LEU A 103 0.92 7.20 13.25
CA LEU A 103 1.55 6.61 12.06
C LEU A 103 3.08 6.68 12.15
N VAL A 104 3.65 7.83 12.55
CA VAL A 104 5.10 8.00 12.72
C VAL A 104 5.61 7.10 13.85
N TRP A 105 4.91 7.06 14.98
CA TRP A 105 5.27 6.24 16.14
C TRP A 105 5.25 4.75 15.79
N MET A 106 4.22 4.31 15.06
CA MET A 106 3.97 2.90 14.76
C MET A 106 4.47 2.45 13.39
N ARG A 107 5.25 3.27 12.67
CA ARG A 107 5.72 3.00 11.29
C ARG A 107 6.43 1.66 11.09
N LYS A 108 6.99 1.08 12.15
CA LYS A 108 7.66 -0.23 12.15
C LYS A 108 6.71 -1.42 12.41
N SER A 109 5.45 -1.16 12.72
CA SER A 109 4.45 -2.20 12.95
C SER A 109 4.19 -2.97 11.64
N PRO A 110 4.22 -4.31 11.65
CA PRO A 110 3.91 -5.12 10.47
C PRO A 110 2.55 -4.79 9.86
N HIS A 111 1.57 -4.42 10.70
CA HIS A 111 0.23 -4.05 10.26
C HIS A 111 0.23 -2.79 9.36
N LEU A 112 1.05 -1.79 9.69
CA LEU A 112 1.16 -0.56 8.89
C LEU A 112 2.09 -0.75 7.68
N GLN A 113 3.15 -1.56 7.82
CA GLN A 113 4.05 -1.90 6.71
C GLN A 113 3.34 -2.66 5.60
N ALA A 114 2.39 -3.55 5.94
CA ALA A 114 1.60 -4.30 4.96
C ALA A 114 0.78 -3.38 4.04
N ARG A 115 0.22 -2.28 4.59
CA ARG A 115 -0.53 -1.26 3.85
C ARG A 115 0.39 -0.36 3.02
N GLY A 116 1.62 -0.15 3.49
CA GLY A 116 2.62 0.74 2.92
C GLY A 116 2.49 2.14 3.54
N ILE A 117 3.55 2.62 4.18
CA ILE A 117 3.49 3.92 4.87
C ILE A 117 3.18 5.07 3.90
N TYR A 118 3.69 4.99 2.67
CA TYR A 118 3.45 6.01 1.66
C TYR A 118 1.98 6.07 1.18
N THR A 119 1.27 4.94 1.08
CA THR A 119 -0.15 4.92 0.69
C THR A 119 -1.02 5.50 1.80
N LEU A 120 -0.66 5.25 3.06
CA LEU A 120 -1.32 5.84 4.22
C LEU A 120 -1.15 7.36 4.24
N VAL A 121 0.07 7.87 4.04
CA VAL A 121 0.33 9.32 3.94
C VAL A 121 -0.40 9.93 2.75
N TRP A 122 -0.41 9.26 1.60
CA TRP A 122 -1.14 9.72 0.42
C TRP A 122 -2.65 9.77 0.67
N THR A 123 -3.21 8.79 1.39
CA THR A 123 -4.62 8.80 1.81
C THR A 123 -4.90 10.00 2.72
N ILE A 124 -4.07 10.26 3.74
CA ILE A 124 -4.20 11.46 4.60
C ILE A 124 -4.20 12.75 3.76
N ALA A 125 -3.25 12.89 2.83
CA ALA A 125 -3.16 14.07 1.97
C ALA A 125 -4.39 14.24 1.07
N SER A 126 -4.88 13.14 0.50
CA SER A 126 -6.06 13.11 -0.37
C SER A 126 -7.34 13.44 0.41
N CYS A 127 -7.50 12.87 1.61
CA CYS A 127 -8.61 13.20 2.50
C CYS A 127 -8.53 14.65 2.98
N SER A 128 -7.33 15.17 3.25
CA SER A 128 -7.13 16.58 3.59
C SER A 128 -7.62 17.49 2.47
N PHE A 129 -7.28 17.16 1.21
CA PHE A 129 -7.78 17.90 0.05
C PHE A 129 -9.31 17.82 -0.07
N GLY A 130 -9.88 16.62 0.04
CA GLY A 130 -11.32 16.37 -0.09
C GLY A 130 -12.18 16.96 1.04
N ILE A 131 -11.60 17.22 2.23
CA ILE A 131 -12.33 17.77 3.38
C ILE A 131 -12.09 19.27 3.54
N VAL A 132 -10.83 19.71 3.54
CA VAL A 132 -10.47 21.10 3.86
C VAL A 132 -11.05 22.06 2.82
N PHE A 133 -10.96 21.77 1.52
CA PHE A 133 -11.43 22.70 0.51
C PHE A 133 -12.95 22.87 0.46
N PRO A 134 -13.77 21.80 0.46
CA PRO A 134 -15.23 21.94 0.57
C PRO A 134 -15.66 22.61 1.88
N ALA A 135 -15.06 22.25 3.01
CA ALA A 135 -15.37 22.88 4.30
C ALA A 135 -14.99 24.37 4.32
N LEU A 136 -13.85 24.75 3.74
CA LEU A 136 -13.47 26.16 3.57
C LEU A 136 -14.47 26.92 2.71
N ARG A 137 -14.98 26.31 1.64
CA ARG A 137 -16.02 26.92 0.81
C ARG A 137 -17.31 27.18 1.59
N TRP A 138 -17.78 26.23 2.39
CA TRP A 138 -19.02 26.43 3.16
C TRP A 138 -18.83 27.39 4.33
N THR A 139 -17.66 27.39 4.97
CA THR A 139 -17.35 28.33 6.06
C THR A 139 -17.15 29.77 5.59
N MET A 140 -16.48 29.98 4.44
CA MET A 140 -16.36 31.32 3.83
C MET A 140 -17.66 31.76 3.13
N GLY A 141 -18.50 30.80 2.75
CA GLY A 141 -19.71 30.99 1.98
C GLY A 141 -19.50 30.97 0.47
N ARG A 142 -20.48 30.41 -0.26
CA ARG A 142 -20.43 30.23 -1.72
C ARG A 142 -20.27 31.51 -2.52
N ARG A 143 -20.67 32.66 -1.95
CA ARG A 143 -20.60 33.98 -2.59
C ARG A 143 -19.18 34.55 -2.62
N ILE A 144 -18.40 34.27 -1.59
CA ILE A 144 -17.05 34.83 -1.40
C ILE A 144 -16.00 33.88 -1.96
N PHE A 145 -16.22 32.56 -1.85
CA PHE A 145 -15.24 31.57 -2.30
C PHE A 145 -15.04 31.61 -3.82
N PRO A 146 -13.82 31.83 -4.35
CA PRO A 146 -13.58 32.00 -5.78
C PRO A 146 -14.12 30.85 -6.64
N CYS A 147 -14.95 31.16 -7.63
CA CYS A 147 -15.60 30.15 -8.47
C CYS A 147 -14.60 29.28 -9.23
N GLY A 148 -13.63 29.89 -9.92
CA GLY A 148 -12.62 29.14 -10.66
C GLY A 148 -11.83 28.17 -9.77
N LEU A 149 -11.47 28.58 -8.55
CA LEU A 149 -10.78 27.70 -7.59
C LEU A 149 -11.67 26.52 -7.20
N TYR A 150 -12.94 26.79 -6.88
CA TYR A 150 -13.90 25.75 -6.55
C TYR A 150 -14.05 24.73 -7.67
N ILE A 151 -14.16 25.18 -8.92
CA ILE A 151 -14.39 24.28 -10.03
C ILE A 151 -13.13 23.45 -10.33
N VAL A 152 -11.93 24.02 -10.26
CA VAL A 152 -10.69 23.22 -10.34
C VAL A 152 -10.69 22.11 -9.29
N ILE A 153 -11.09 22.45 -8.05
CA ILE A 153 -11.13 21.49 -6.95
C ILE A 153 -12.17 20.41 -7.22
N ILE A 154 -13.40 20.75 -7.58
CA ILE A 154 -14.46 19.75 -7.77
C ILE A 154 -14.18 18.79 -8.92
N PHE A 155 -13.49 19.25 -9.98
CA PHE A 155 -13.00 18.40 -11.06
C PHE A 155 -11.88 17.46 -10.61
N ASN A 156 -11.08 17.86 -9.62
CA ASN A 156 -9.96 17.07 -9.16
C ASN A 156 -10.27 16.16 -7.96
N ILE A 157 -11.38 16.40 -7.28
CA ILE A 157 -11.83 15.62 -6.12
C ILE A 157 -12.01 14.12 -6.46
N PRO A 158 -12.71 13.73 -7.55
CA PRO A 158 -13.01 12.32 -7.82
C PRO A 158 -11.77 11.43 -7.88
N GLN A 159 -10.73 11.84 -8.59
CA GLN A 159 -9.51 11.05 -8.68
C GLN A 159 -8.66 11.16 -7.42
N VAL A 160 -8.60 12.32 -6.76
CA VAL A 160 -7.78 12.50 -5.55
C VAL A 160 -8.27 11.56 -4.46
N ILE A 161 -9.59 11.47 -4.26
CA ILE A 161 -10.18 10.60 -3.24
C ILE A 161 -10.15 9.12 -3.67
N SER A 162 -10.46 8.80 -4.92
CA SER A 162 -10.64 7.39 -5.32
C SER A 162 -9.34 6.64 -5.63
N LEU A 163 -8.31 7.33 -6.14
CA LEU A 163 -7.06 6.68 -6.57
C LEU A 163 -6.28 5.97 -5.45
N PRO A 164 -6.17 6.51 -4.21
CA PRO A 164 -5.54 5.80 -3.10
C PRO A 164 -6.13 4.40 -2.87
N CYS A 165 -7.46 4.30 -2.87
CA CYS A 165 -8.20 3.04 -2.73
C CYS A 165 -7.88 2.06 -3.87
N ILE A 166 -8.00 2.52 -5.12
CA ILE A 166 -7.75 1.70 -6.33
C ILE A 166 -6.31 1.17 -6.34
N CYS A 167 -5.33 2.04 -6.11
CA CYS A 167 -3.92 1.68 -6.07
C CYS A 167 -3.59 0.72 -4.92
N LYS A 168 -4.23 0.87 -3.74
CA LYS A 168 -4.06 -0.06 -2.62
C LYS A 168 -4.51 -1.48 -2.99
N CYS A 169 -5.67 -1.63 -3.61
CA CYS A 169 -6.15 -2.94 -4.07
C CYS A 169 -5.28 -3.52 -5.18
N LEU A 170 -4.85 -2.68 -6.14
CA LEU A 170 -3.98 -3.11 -7.23
C LEU A 170 -2.63 -3.61 -6.69
N ALA A 171 -2.04 -2.91 -5.72
CA ALA A 171 -0.81 -3.33 -5.07
C ALA A 171 -0.97 -4.61 -4.25
N LEU A 172 -2.11 -4.79 -3.56
CA LEU A 172 -2.42 -6.03 -2.85
C LEU A 172 -2.48 -7.21 -3.82
N TYR A 173 -3.20 -7.06 -4.93
CA TYR A 173 -3.28 -8.08 -5.97
C TYR A 173 -1.92 -8.36 -6.62
N ALA A 174 -1.15 -7.32 -6.93
CA ALA A 174 0.17 -7.45 -7.52
C ALA A 174 1.14 -8.23 -6.60
N LYS A 175 1.13 -7.93 -5.30
CA LYS A 175 1.87 -8.70 -4.28
C LYS A 175 1.41 -10.15 -4.25
N PHE A 176 0.11 -10.39 -4.10
CA PHE A 176 -0.44 -11.76 -4.11
C PHE A 176 0.03 -12.56 -5.32
N LYS A 177 -0.14 -12.01 -6.52
CA LYS A 177 0.22 -12.70 -7.75
C LYS A 177 1.73 -12.92 -7.85
N LEU A 178 2.54 -11.96 -7.37
CA LEU A 178 3.99 -12.10 -7.29
C LEU A 178 4.37 -13.29 -6.41
N TYR A 179 3.91 -13.33 -5.16
CA TYR A 179 4.25 -14.42 -4.23
C TYR A 179 3.75 -15.78 -4.72
N ARG A 180 2.58 -15.84 -5.36
CA ARG A 180 2.07 -17.06 -5.97
C ARG A 180 2.97 -17.56 -7.11
N LEU A 181 3.42 -16.66 -8.00
CA LEU A 181 4.34 -17.04 -9.09
C LEU A 181 5.68 -17.55 -8.55
N LEU A 182 6.18 -16.97 -7.46
CA LEU A 182 7.40 -17.43 -6.79
C LEU A 182 7.21 -18.82 -6.18
N ASP A 183 6.03 -19.09 -5.61
CA ASP A 183 5.72 -20.39 -5.02
C ASP A 183 5.51 -21.50 -6.05
N GLU A 184 4.74 -21.25 -7.11
CA GLU A 184 4.50 -22.23 -8.19
C GLU A 184 5.83 -22.72 -8.80
N LYS A 185 6.80 -21.81 -8.92
CA LYS A 185 8.14 -22.15 -9.41
C LYS A 185 8.93 -22.96 -8.41
N LYS A 186 8.75 -22.75 -7.10
CA LYS A 186 9.41 -23.54 -6.06
C LYS A 186 8.85 -24.97 -5.98
N GLN A 187 7.53 -25.14 -6.11
CA GLN A 187 6.91 -26.47 -6.10
C GLN A 187 7.31 -27.33 -7.30
N LEU A 188 7.50 -26.72 -8.48
CA LEU A 188 8.06 -27.42 -9.64
C LEU A 188 9.48 -27.95 -9.42
N VAL A 189 10.25 -27.35 -8.52
CA VAL A 189 11.58 -27.88 -8.15
C VAL A 189 11.45 -29.09 -7.24
N ASN A 190 10.49 -29.09 -6.32
CA ASN A 190 10.32 -30.17 -5.34
C ASN A 190 9.50 -31.37 -5.88
N GLY A 191 8.63 -31.17 -6.87
CA GLY A 191 7.72 -32.21 -7.37
C GLY A 191 8.31 -33.13 -8.44
N VAL A 192 9.36 -32.72 -9.15
CA VAL A 192 10.01 -33.56 -10.17
C VAL A 192 10.73 -34.75 -9.54
N ASP A 193 11.18 -34.62 -8.28
CA ASP A 193 11.87 -35.68 -7.54
C ASP A 193 10.97 -36.89 -7.21
N MET A 194 9.63 -36.74 -7.24
CA MET A 194 8.70 -37.82 -6.88
C MET A 194 8.28 -38.70 -8.07
N MET A 195 8.36 -38.20 -9.31
CA MET A 195 7.86 -38.92 -10.50
C MET A 195 8.96 -39.67 -11.26
N THR A 196 10.23 -39.29 -11.09
CA THR A 196 11.36 -40.01 -11.72
C THR A 196 11.77 -41.27 -10.97
N SER A 197 11.35 -41.44 -9.72
CA SER A 197 11.65 -42.67 -8.96
C SER A 197 10.85 -43.89 -9.45
N ASP A 198 9.76 -43.70 -10.20
CA ASP A 198 8.95 -44.80 -10.76
C ASP A 198 9.38 -45.20 -12.19
N VAL A 199 10.22 -44.40 -12.85
CA VAL A 199 10.70 -44.68 -14.22
C VAL A 199 12.04 -45.42 -14.21
N GLU A 200 12.85 -45.27 -13.16
CA GLU A 200 14.10 -46.04 -12.97
C GLU A 200 13.87 -47.50 -12.55
N THR A 201 12.71 -47.84 -11.99
CA THR A 201 12.33 -49.25 -11.72
C THR A 201 11.80 -49.99 -12.96
N LEU A 202 11.46 -49.28 -14.05
CA LEU A 202 11.02 -49.90 -15.31
C LEU A 202 12.14 -50.03 -16.35
N SER A 203 13.25 -49.31 -16.18
CA SER A 203 14.39 -49.33 -17.13
C SER A 203 15.46 -50.39 -16.80
N THR A 204 15.38 -51.07 -15.66
CA THR A 204 16.26 -52.20 -15.31
C THR A 204 15.89 -53.53 -15.97
N MET A 205 14.89 -53.56 -16.87
CA MET A 205 14.47 -54.77 -17.59
C MET A 205 14.83 -54.84 -19.07
N THR A 206 15.50 -53.84 -19.65
CA THR A 206 15.95 -53.90 -21.05
C THR A 206 17.44 -53.60 -21.16
N GLY A 207 18.25 -54.65 -21.07
CA GLY A 207 19.68 -54.60 -21.35
C GLY A 207 19.95 -54.39 -22.83
N ILE A 208 20.56 -53.25 -23.17
CA ILE A 208 21.20 -53.00 -24.47
C ILE A 208 22.59 -52.41 -24.19
N PRO A 209 23.67 -52.98 -24.77
CA PRO A 209 25.04 -52.59 -24.46
C PRO A 209 25.46 -51.26 -25.12
N SER A 210 26.19 -50.46 -24.33
CA SER A 210 26.82 -49.18 -24.69
C SER A 210 27.83 -49.27 -25.83
N ALA A 211 27.75 -48.32 -26.76
CA ALA A 211 28.82 -48.01 -27.71
C ALA A 211 29.58 -46.75 -27.28
N THR A 212 30.87 -46.92 -27.03
CA THR A 212 31.87 -45.89 -26.74
C THR A 212 32.15 -45.05 -27.98
N THR A 213 32.11 -43.72 -27.90
CA THR A 213 32.74 -42.87 -28.92
C THR A 213 33.54 -41.75 -28.27
N THR A 214 34.85 -41.85 -28.43
CA THR A 214 35.91 -40.89 -28.12
C THR A 214 35.93 -39.82 -29.21
N ILE A 215 35.93 -38.53 -28.87
CA ILE A 215 36.40 -37.47 -29.79
C ILE A 215 37.30 -36.51 -29.00
N ASP A 216 38.56 -36.55 -29.39
CA ASP A 216 39.66 -35.65 -29.07
C ASP A 216 39.63 -34.44 -30.04
N GLY A 217 40.02 -33.25 -29.60
CA GLY A 217 39.99 -32.05 -30.46
C GLY A 217 40.62 -30.79 -29.86
N MET A 218 41.84 -30.51 -30.31
CA MET A 218 42.81 -29.46 -29.97
C MET A 218 42.42 -27.97 -30.14
N ILE A 219 42.93 -27.14 -29.20
CA ILE A 219 43.78 -25.93 -29.33
C ILE A 219 43.31 -24.72 -30.18
N GLN A 220 43.22 -23.52 -29.56
CA GLN A 220 44.03 -22.35 -29.96
C GLN A 220 44.07 -21.21 -28.91
N ASN A 221 45.30 -20.79 -28.60
CA ASN A 221 45.70 -19.63 -27.81
C ASN A 221 45.66 -18.33 -28.65
N SER A 222 45.42 -17.18 -28.02
CA SER A 222 46.18 -15.94 -28.33
C SER A 222 46.07 -14.88 -27.22
N PRO A 223 47.11 -14.02 -27.00
CA PRO A 223 47.27 -13.17 -25.81
C PRO A 223 47.16 -11.65 -26.07
N ASN A 224 47.42 -10.88 -25.00
CA ASN A 224 47.69 -9.43 -24.86
C ASN A 224 46.46 -8.53 -24.57
N SER A 225 46.35 -7.82 -23.43
CA SER A 225 47.22 -6.86 -22.70
C SER A 225 46.66 -5.45 -22.89
N ALA A 226 46.13 -4.83 -21.83
CA ALA A 226 46.18 -3.38 -21.65
C ALA A 226 45.85 -2.98 -20.20
N SER A 227 46.88 -2.51 -19.52
CA SER A 227 46.92 -1.85 -18.24
C SER A 227 46.11 -0.55 -18.24
N GLN A 228 45.40 -0.23 -17.15
CA GLN A 228 45.11 1.15 -16.79
C GLN A 228 45.19 1.35 -15.27
N GLN A 229 46.02 2.33 -14.91
CA GLN A 229 46.37 2.77 -13.57
C GLN A 229 45.31 3.72 -12.98
N LEU A 230 45.19 3.64 -11.65
CA LEU A 230 44.94 4.67 -10.62
C LEU A 230 44.48 6.09 -11.02
N PRO A 231 43.71 6.75 -10.13
CA PRO A 231 44.40 7.59 -9.15
C PRO A 231 43.93 7.46 -7.69
N GLN A 232 44.92 7.57 -6.81
CA GLN A 232 44.82 7.86 -5.38
C GLN A 232 44.01 9.14 -5.12
N SER A 233 43.12 9.11 -4.13
CA SER A 233 42.70 10.33 -3.42
C SER A 233 43.06 10.24 -1.94
N ILE A 234 43.81 11.27 -1.56
CA ILE A 234 44.35 11.68 -0.27
C ILE A 234 43.28 11.79 0.81
N GLY A 235 43.68 11.46 2.04
CA GLY A 235 42.81 11.33 3.20
C GLY A 235 42.34 12.63 3.85
N LYS A 236 41.40 12.43 4.79
CA LYS A 236 41.12 13.35 5.89
C LYS A 236 40.84 12.52 7.13
N ASP A 237 41.68 12.75 8.13
CA ASP A 237 41.58 12.23 9.48
C ASP A 237 40.32 12.74 10.19
N GLU A 238 39.61 11.85 10.87
CA GLU A 238 38.59 12.19 11.87
C GLU A 238 38.80 11.31 13.12
N PRO A 239 38.77 11.88 14.34
CA PRO A 239 39.30 11.21 15.52
C PRO A 239 38.36 10.16 16.09
N SER A 240 38.95 8.99 16.36
CA SER A 240 38.37 7.84 17.03
C SER A 240 37.82 8.19 18.43
N LYS A 241 36.50 8.04 18.61
CA LYS A 241 35.86 7.89 19.92
C LYS A 241 35.93 6.43 20.34
N ALA A 242 36.49 6.20 21.52
CA ALA A 242 36.59 4.90 22.17
C ALA A 242 35.23 4.19 22.23
N GLN A 243 35.19 2.97 21.68
CA GLN A 243 34.06 2.05 21.77
C GLN A 243 34.39 0.95 22.78
N PRO A 244 33.48 0.62 23.72
CA PRO A 244 33.72 -0.36 24.77
C PRO A 244 33.76 -1.79 24.22
N SER A 245 34.77 -2.54 24.63
CA SER A 245 34.96 -3.96 24.35
C SER A 245 33.75 -4.78 24.81
N THR A 246 33.03 -5.38 23.87
CA THR A 246 31.97 -6.35 24.14
C THR A 246 32.60 -7.73 24.31
N PRO A 247 32.23 -8.53 25.33
CA PRO A 247 32.81 -9.85 25.56
C PRO A 247 32.39 -10.83 24.46
N THR A 248 33.39 -11.46 23.83
CA THR A 248 33.21 -12.56 22.89
C THR A 248 32.74 -13.80 23.64
N VAL A 249 31.46 -14.13 23.51
CA VAL A 249 30.89 -15.42 23.96
C VAL A 249 31.13 -16.45 22.86
N THR A 250 32.06 -17.37 23.09
CA THR A 250 32.32 -18.50 22.20
C THR A 250 31.19 -19.52 22.36
N PHE A 251 30.37 -19.69 21.32
CA PHE A 251 29.31 -20.69 21.27
C PHE A 251 29.86 -22.04 20.76
N GLN A 252 29.77 -23.08 21.59
CA GLN A 252 29.91 -24.47 21.16
C GLN A 252 28.52 -25.07 20.96
N PHE A 253 28.22 -25.50 19.75
CA PHE A 253 27.07 -26.35 19.48
C PHE A 253 27.35 -27.77 20.00
N PRO A 254 26.36 -28.45 20.62
CA PRO A 254 26.50 -29.87 20.86
C PRO A 254 26.53 -30.59 19.51
N SER A 255 27.63 -31.31 19.25
CA SER A 255 27.72 -32.27 18.15
C SER A 255 26.56 -33.26 18.27
N MET A 256 25.79 -33.42 17.21
CA MET A 256 24.66 -34.35 17.13
C MET A 256 25.16 -35.78 16.81
N ASP A 257 26.19 -36.23 17.53
CA ASP A 257 26.75 -37.58 17.40
C ASP A 257 26.52 -38.38 18.69
N SER A 258 25.84 -39.52 18.53
CA SER A 258 25.75 -40.65 19.45
C SER A 258 24.99 -40.48 20.78
N ILE A 259 23.66 -40.57 20.71
CA ILE A 259 22.89 -41.22 21.78
C ILE A 259 23.22 -42.71 21.70
N LYS A 260 24.11 -43.19 22.57
CA LYS A 260 24.27 -44.62 22.84
C LYS A 260 23.06 -45.09 23.64
N GLU A 261 22.11 -45.72 22.96
CA GLU A 261 21.13 -46.60 23.60
C GLU A 261 21.88 -47.79 24.23
N ASN A 262 21.69 -47.96 25.53
CA ASN A 262 22.11 -49.17 26.22
C ASN A 262 21.20 -50.32 25.80
N THR A 263 21.77 -51.22 25.01
CA THR A 263 21.23 -52.52 24.64
C THR A 263 20.99 -53.39 25.88
N THR A 264 19.72 -53.74 26.12
CA THR A 264 19.39 -54.99 26.81
C THR A 264 18.26 -55.70 26.06
N SER A 265 18.61 -56.89 25.55
CA SER A 265 17.76 -58.02 25.15
C SER A 265 17.16 -58.05 23.72
N PRO A 266 17.29 -59.19 23.02
CA PRO A 266 16.88 -59.33 21.62
C PRO A 266 15.39 -59.69 21.54
N THR A 267 14.61 -58.86 20.87
CA THR A 267 13.30 -59.29 20.34
C THR A 267 13.29 -59.02 18.84
N THR A 268 13.38 -60.11 18.10
CA THR A 268 13.29 -60.19 16.65
C THR A 268 11.93 -59.65 16.20
N ILE A 269 11.88 -58.38 15.78
CA ILE A 269 10.76 -57.84 14.99
C ILE A 269 11.36 -57.31 13.70
N THR A 270 11.08 -58.05 12.64
CA THR A 270 11.45 -57.75 11.25
C THR A 270 10.55 -56.63 10.73
N SER A 271 10.80 -55.39 11.15
CA SER A 271 10.24 -54.23 10.47
C SER A 271 11.19 -53.84 9.34
N ASN A 272 10.79 -54.17 8.11
CA ASN A 272 11.37 -53.59 6.89
C ASN A 272 11.08 -52.08 6.89
N GLU A 273 11.87 -51.31 7.62
CA GLU A 273 12.03 -49.88 7.37
C GLU A 273 12.75 -49.76 6.03
N THR A 274 11.96 -49.78 4.95
CA THR A 274 12.34 -49.29 3.64
C THR A 274 12.95 -47.91 3.85
N THR A 275 14.28 -47.88 3.83
CA THR A 275 15.07 -46.67 3.89
C THR A 275 14.64 -45.82 2.70
N GLU A 276 13.78 -44.84 2.93
CA GLU A 276 13.49 -43.74 2.00
C GLU A 276 14.81 -42.97 1.78
N ARG A 277 15.70 -43.54 0.98
CA ARG A 277 16.73 -42.80 0.26
C ARG A 277 15.98 -41.97 -0.77
N THR A 278 15.40 -40.87 -0.32
CA THR A 278 14.92 -39.78 -1.17
C THR A 278 16.12 -39.33 -1.99
N SER A 279 16.21 -39.82 -3.23
CA SER A 279 17.31 -39.57 -4.14
C SER A 279 17.34 -38.08 -4.46
N LEU A 280 18.29 -37.39 -3.85
CA LEU A 280 18.61 -35.97 -4.01
C LEU A 280 19.14 -35.61 -5.43
N SER A 281 18.83 -36.42 -6.45
CA SER A 281 19.48 -36.43 -7.76
C SER A 281 18.92 -35.45 -8.78
N SER A 282 17.76 -34.81 -8.56
CA SER A 282 17.22 -33.83 -9.51
C SER A 282 16.79 -32.49 -8.91
N PHE A 283 17.73 -31.81 -8.25
CA PHE A 283 17.67 -30.35 -8.09
C PHE A 283 17.87 -29.64 -9.46
N ASN A 284 17.00 -29.92 -10.42
CA ASN A 284 16.87 -29.23 -11.69
C ASN A 284 15.86 -28.10 -11.50
N SER A 285 16.27 -27.08 -10.75
CA SER A 285 15.53 -25.82 -10.72
C SER A 285 15.49 -25.28 -12.14
N ARG A 286 14.33 -25.38 -12.82
CA ARG A 286 14.18 -24.74 -14.13
C ARG A 286 14.45 -23.25 -13.91
N PRO A 287 15.46 -22.66 -14.56
CA PRO A 287 15.70 -21.24 -14.43
C PRO A 287 14.42 -20.50 -14.81
N PHE A 288 14.17 -19.36 -14.17
CA PHE A 288 13.04 -18.51 -14.56
C PHE A 288 13.12 -18.26 -16.07
N SER A 289 12.02 -18.56 -16.77
CA SER A 289 11.90 -18.16 -18.17
C SER A 289 11.99 -16.64 -18.25
N SER A 290 12.50 -16.10 -19.35
CA SER A 290 12.50 -14.65 -19.61
C SER A 290 11.10 -14.04 -19.49
N SER A 291 10.06 -14.81 -19.84
CA SER A 291 8.65 -14.44 -19.66
C SER A 291 8.24 -14.31 -18.19
N ASP A 292 8.78 -15.16 -17.31
CA ASP A 292 8.47 -15.13 -15.88
C ASP A 292 9.17 -13.96 -15.20
N LEU A 293 10.43 -13.69 -15.59
CA LEU A 293 11.16 -12.50 -15.15
C LEU A 293 10.46 -11.21 -15.57
N TRP A 294 9.84 -11.18 -16.75
CA TRP A 294 9.01 -10.06 -17.17
C TRP A 294 7.79 -9.89 -16.26
N LYS A 295 7.04 -10.98 -16.00
CA LYS A 295 5.86 -10.94 -15.11
C LYS A 295 6.23 -10.46 -13.71
N VAL A 296 7.33 -10.95 -13.14
CA VAL A 296 7.86 -10.52 -11.84
C VAL A 296 8.18 -9.02 -11.85
N ARG A 297 8.85 -8.52 -12.91
CA ARG A 297 9.16 -7.09 -13.06
C ARG A 297 7.89 -6.23 -13.12
N VAL A 298 6.90 -6.63 -13.93
CA VAL A 298 5.62 -5.90 -14.04
C VAL A 298 4.88 -5.88 -12.71
N LEU A 299 4.75 -7.02 -12.03
CA LEU A 299 4.06 -7.09 -10.74
C LEU A 299 4.77 -6.28 -9.65
N ARG A 300 6.11 -6.29 -9.63
CA ARG A 300 6.89 -5.43 -8.73
C ARG A 300 6.67 -3.95 -9.03
N PHE A 301 6.63 -3.59 -10.31
CA PHE A 301 6.35 -2.22 -10.73
C PHE A 301 4.94 -1.78 -10.32
N LEU A 302 3.92 -2.60 -10.56
CA LEU A 302 2.53 -2.34 -10.17
C LEU A 302 2.36 -2.17 -8.64
N GLY A 303 3.15 -2.88 -7.84
CA GLY A 303 3.16 -2.74 -6.37
C GLY A 303 4.07 -1.63 -5.84
N SER A 304 4.79 -0.92 -6.70
CA SER A 304 5.79 0.08 -6.30
C SER A 304 5.16 1.44 -6.00
N SER A 305 5.77 2.20 -5.08
CA SER A 305 5.34 3.57 -4.77
C SER A 305 5.48 4.53 -5.96
N ALA A 306 6.51 4.32 -6.80
CA ALA A 306 6.73 5.13 -7.99
C ALA A 306 5.55 5.02 -8.97
N PHE A 307 5.02 3.82 -9.18
CA PHE A 307 3.86 3.60 -10.04
C PHE A 307 2.61 4.31 -9.51
N HIS A 308 2.36 4.26 -8.19
CA HIS A 308 1.24 4.96 -7.57
C HIS A 308 1.35 6.49 -7.71
N ILE A 309 2.54 7.05 -7.48
CA ILE A 309 2.80 8.49 -7.66
C ILE A 309 2.59 8.87 -9.13
N MET A 310 3.09 8.08 -10.06
CA MET A 310 2.92 8.31 -11.50
C MET A 310 1.45 8.32 -11.91
N ILE A 311 0.64 7.36 -11.43
CA ILE A 311 -0.82 7.35 -11.67
C ILE A 311 -1.51 8.56 -11.04
N ALA A 312 -1.12 8.94 -9.82
CA ALA A 312 -1.70 10.09 -9.14
C ALA A 312 -1.45 11.40 -9.91
N VAL A 313 -0.20 11.62 -10.33
CA VAL A 313 0.18 12.79 -11.15
C VAL A 313 -0.52 12.75 -12.50
N ALA A 314 -0.52 11.61 -13.20
CA ALA A 314 -1.19 11.47 -14.49
C ALA A 314 -2.70 11.74 -14.40
N GLY A 315 -3.37 11.21 -13.36
CA GLY A 315 -4.78 11.45 -13.10
C GLY A 315 -5.07 12.92 -12.82
N PHE A 316 -4.27 13.56 -11.95
CA PHE A 316 -4.41 14.99 -11.65
C PHE A 316 -4.21 15.87 -12.89
N SER A 317 -3.16 15.59 -13.68
CA SER A 317 -2.89 16.30 -14.94
C SER A 317 -4.02 16.11 -15.96
N PHE A 318 -4.57 14.89 -16.07
CA PHE A 318 -5.68 14.60 -16.98
C PHE A 318 -6.93 15.41 -16.64
N HIS A 319 -7.37 15.40 -15.38
CA HIS A 319 -8.56 16.15 -14.96
C HIS A 319 -8.36 17.67 -14.99
N SER A 320 -7.16 18.14 -14.67
CA SER A 320 -6.81 19.56 -14.83
C SER A 320 -6.82 20.00 -16.30
N THR A 321 -6.35 19.13 -17.21
CA THR A 321 -6.42 19.39 -18.66
C THR A 321 -7.87 19.39 -19.15
N LEU A 322 -8.70 18.45 -18.67
CA LEU A 322 -10.12 18.41 -19.00
C LEU A 322 -10.84 19.69 -18.54
N TRP A 323 -10.57 20.16 -17.32
CA TRP A 323 -11.09 21.42 -16.80
C TRP A 323 -10.64 22.61 -17.67
N LEU A 324 -9.36 22.68 -18.05
CA LEU A 324 -8.85 23.74 -18.92
C LEU A 324 -9.54 23.72 -20.30
N LEU A 325 -9.70 22.55 -20.90
CA LEU A 325 -10.37 22.41 -22.21
C LEU A 325 -11.83 22.85 -22.14
N LEU A 326 -12.55 22.48 -21.09
CA LEU A 326 -13.94 22.92 -20.88
C LEU A 326 -14.01 24.43 -20.65
N GLY A 327 -13.03 25.01 -19.95
CA GLY A 327 -12.88 26.46 -19.80
C GLY A 327 -12.70 27.18 -21.13
N VAL A 328 -11.83 26.66 -22.01
CA VAL A 328 -11.64 27.19 -23.37
C VAL A 328 -12.93 27.07 -24.18
N ILE A 329 -13.61 25.92 -24.15
CA ILE A 329 -14.85 25.70 -24.90
C ILE A 329 -15.92 26.69 -24.45
N GLN A 330 -16.11 26.87 -23.14
CA GLN A 330 -17.05 27.86 -22.63
C GLN A 330 -16.67 29.29 -23.05
N TYR A 331 -15.38 29.62 -23.02
CA TYR A 331 -14.91 30.94 -23.42
C TYR A 331 -15.16 31.24 -24.91
N VAL A 332 -14.94 30.25 -25.78
CA VAL A 332 -15.13 30.39 -27.23
C VAL A 332 -16.60 30.26 -27.64
N PHE A 333 -17.38 29.42 -26.95
CA PHE A 333 -18.77 29.10 -27.27
C PHE A 333 -19.69 29.35 -26.06
N PRO A 334 -19.94 30.62 -25.69
CA PRO A 334 -20.74 30.94 -24.52
C PRO A 334 -22.19 30.44 -24.63
N GLU A 335 -22.75 30.34 -25.84
CA GLU A 335 -24.13 29.86 -26.07
C GLU A 335 -24.32 28.37 -25.74
N ILE A 336 -23.26 27.57 -25.85
CA ILE A 336 -23.30 26.11 -25.59
C ILE A 336 -23.19 25.84 -24.08
N ALA A 337 -22.58 26.78 -23.36
CA ALA A 337 -22.20 26.64 -21.98
C ALA A 337 -23.15 27.46 -21.11
N ASP A 338 -24.28 26.84 -20.72
CA ASP A 338 -25.32 27.38 -19.82
C ASP A 338 -24.82 27.52 -18.37
N TYR A 339 -23.73 28.26 -18.21
CA TYR A 339 -23.04 28.56 -16.97
C TYR A 339 -23.09 30.07 -16.78
N GLU A 340 -23.84 30.52 -15.78
CA GLU A 340 -23.99 31.94 -15.47
C GLU A 340 -22.65 32.62 -15.14
N VAL A 341 -21.68 31.84 -14.69
CA VAL A 341 -20.33 32.30 -14.33
C VAL A 341 -19.30 31.47 -15.08
N GLY A 342 -18.32 32.14 -15.71
CA GLY A 342 -17.22 31.50 -16.41
C GLY A 342 -16.40 30.56 -15.51
N LEU A 343 -15.95 29.42 -16.05
CA LEU A 343 -15.08 28.44 -15.38
C LEU A 343 -13.78 29.05 -14.84
N TRP A 344 -13.33 30.17 -15.43
CA TRP A 344 -12.12 30.92 -15.03
C TRP A 344 -12.43 32.21 -14.27
N TYR A 345 -13.64 32.37 -13.76
CA TYR A 345 -14.00 33.55 -13.00
C TYR A 345 -13.56 33.38 -11.53
N PHE A 346 -12.54 34.14 -11.10
CA PHE A 346 -12.00 34.05 -9.73
C PHE A 346 -12.44 35.20 -8.82
N SER A 347 -13.11 36.23 -9.36
CA SER A 347 -13.48 37.44 -8.62
C SER A 347 -14.79 37.33 -7.85
N SER A 348 -15.65 36.35 -8.18
CA SER A 348 -16.83 36.03 -7.36
C SER A 348 -16.96 34.55 -7.12
N GLY A 349 -17.80 34.23 -6.14
CA GLY A 349 -18.33 32.91 -5.98
C GLY A 349 -19.39 32.52 -7.00
N CYS A 350 -19.73 31.24 -7.02
CA CYS A 350 -20.72 30.64 -7.90
C CYS A 350 -21.38 29.42 -7.23
N GLY A 351 -22.60 29.09 -7.67
CA GLY A 351 -23.31 27.87 -7.30
C GLY A 351 -22.86 26.65 -8.09
N VAL A 352 -23.35 25.47 -7.70
CA VAL A 352 -23.20 24.24 -8.50
C VAL A 352 -24.37 24.13 -9.46
N HIS A 353 -24.10 24.28 -10.75
CA HIS A 353 -25.10 24.02 -11.79
C HIS A 353 -25.36 22.51 -11.92
N LYS A 354 -26.57 22.16 -12.40
CA LYS A 354 -27.00 20.77 -12.61
C LYS A 354 -26.02 20.01 -13.53
N ASN A 355 -25.54 20.66 -14.59
CA ASN A 355 -24.61 20.09 -15.55
C ASN A 355 -23.25 19.76 -14.90
N THR A 356 -22.74 20.66 -14.05
CA THR A 356 -21.50 20.40 -13.28
C THR A 356 -21.68 19.22 -12.33
N ALA A 357 -22.80 19.17 -11.60
CA ALA A 357 -23.09 18.06 -10.68
C ALA A 357 -23.15 16.70 -11.42
N ILE A 358 -23.83 16.65 -12.58
CA ILE A 358 -23.92 15.44 -13.41
C ILE A 358 -22.52 15.02 -13.89
N MET A 359 -21.73 15.96 -14.41
CA MET A 359 -20.39 15.66 -14.91
C MET A 359 -19.45 15.16 -13.80
N VAL A 360 -19.47 15.79 -12.61
CA VAL A 360 -18.71 15.33 -11.44
C VAL A 360 -19.17 13.93 -11.02
N ALA A 361 -20.47 13.67 -11.03
CA ALA A 361 -21.00 12.35 -10.71
C ALA A 361 -20.62 11.28 -11.74
N VAL A 362 -20.53 11.62 -13.03
CA VAL A 362 -20.01 10.71 -14.06
C VAL A 362 -18.54 10.36 -13.78
N GLN A 363 -17.72 11.33 -13.39
CA GLN A 363 -16.32 11.08 -13.00
C GLN A 363 -16.24 10.15 -11.78
N PHE A 364 -17.03 10.42 -10.74
CA PHE A 364 -17.10 9.53 -9.57
C PHE A 364 -17.57 8.12 -9.94
N SER A 365 -18.56 8.00 -10.82
CA SER A 365 -19.08 6.70 -11.28
C SER A 365 -18.00 5.91 -12.03
N PHE A 366 -17.18 6.57 -12.86
CA PHE A 366 -16.04 5.93 -13.51
C PHE A 366 -15.05 5.34 -12.50
N TYR A 367 -14.67 6.13 -11.48
CA TYR A 367 -13.76 5.65 -10.43
C TYR A 367 -14.38 4.58 -9.54
N LEU A 368 -15.69 4.63 -9.28
CA LEU A 368 -16.42 3.59 -8.56
C LEU A 368 -16.38 2.25 -9.31
N VAL A 369 -16.62 2.26 -10.63
CA VAL A 369 -16.51 1.06 -11.47
C VAL A 369 -15.09 0.51 -11.43
N LEU A 370 -14.07 1.37 -11.58
CA LEU A 370 -12.67 0.94 -11.51
C LEU A 370 -12.33 0.35 -10.13
N SER A 371 -12.78 0.98 -9.04
CA SER A 371 -12.60 0.47 -7.68
C SER A 371 -13.27 -0.90 -7.50
N ALA A 372 -14.52 -1.05 -7.95
CA ALA A 372 -15.25 -2.32 -7.88
C ALA A 372 -14.54 -3.44 -8.68
N LEU A 373 -14.03 -3.15 -9.88
CA LEU A 373 -13.29 -4.12 -10.69
C LEU A 373 -12.01 -4.60 -9.98
N VAL A 374 -11.21 -3.68 -9.45
CA VAL A 374 -9.98 -4.05 -8.74
C VAL A 374 -10.29 -4.75 -7.41
N LEU A 375 -11.39 -4.39 -6.73
CA LEU A 375 -11.86 -5.09 -5.54
C LEU A 375 -12.27 -6.54 -5.86
N ILE A 376 -13.03 -6.78 -6.94
CA ILE A 376 -13.40 -8.12 -7.40
C ILE A 376 -12.15 -8.94 -7.69
N ILE A 377 -11.18 -8.38 -8.42
CA ILE A 377 -9.89 -9.04 -8.68
C ILE A 377 -9.15 -9.36 -7.36
N SER A 378 -9.21 -8.45 -6.39
CA SER A 378 -8.59 -8.64 -5.08
C SER A 378 -9.29 -9.73 -4.25
N TRP A 379 -10.58 -9.98 -4.44
CA TRP A 379 -11.28 -11.07 -3.76
C TRP A 379 -10.78 -12.46 -4.18
N PHE A 380 -10.28 -12.60 -5.42
CA PHE A 380 -9.63 -13.84 -5.88
C PHE A 380 -8.21 -14.08 -5.32
N SER A 381 -7.63 -13.09 -4.62
CA SER A 381 -6.39 -13.31 -3.87
C SER A 381 -6.62 -14.26 -2.69
N ASP A 382 -5.57 -14.92 -2.19
CA ASP A 382 -5.63 -15.73 -0.96
C ASP A 382 -6.14 -14.92 0.25
N ARG A 383 -6.44 -15.64 1.34
CA ARG A 383 -6.94 -15.06 2.60
C ARG A 383 -6.04 -13.92 3.08
N ASP A 384 -6.65 -12.76 3.27
CA ASP A 384 -5.97 -11.55 3.70
C ASP A 384 -5.78 -11.55 5.22
N THR A 385 -4.52 -11.57 5.66
CA THR A 385 -4.13 -11.63 7.07
C THR A 385 -4.49 -10.35 7.83
N TYR A 386 -4.54 -9.19 7.17
CA TYR A 386 -4.67 -7.89 7.84
C TYR A 386 -6.04 -7.21 7.63
N GLY A 387 -6.98 -7.89 6.98
CA GLY A 387 -8.34 -7.36 6.77
C GLY A 387 -8.44 -6.19 5.80
N ILE A 388 -7.41 -5.93 4.98
CA ILE A 388 -7.38 -4.89 3.94
C ILE A 388 -8.53 -5.03 2.94
N LYS A 389 -8.89 -6.27 2.55
CA LYS A 389 -10.03 -6.55 1.66
C LYS A 389 -11.36 -6.15 2.29
N LEU A 390 -11.52 -6.42 3.58
CA LEU A 390 -12.72 -6.08 4.33
C LEU A 390 -12.85 -4.55 4.46
N GLU A 391 -11.77 -3.87 4.87
CA GLU A 391 -11.70 -2.40 4.91
C GLU A 391 -12.11 -1.80 3.58
N THR A 392 -11.56 -2.32 2.47
CA THR A 392 -11.82 -1.77 1.14
C THR A 392 -13.23 -2.07 0.66
N SER A 393 -13.79 -3.23 1.02
CA SER A 393 -15.19 -3.53 0.73
C SER A 393 -16.13 -2.56 1.46
N ILE A 394 -15.85 -2.26 2.74
CA ILE A 394 -16.62 -1.30 3.54
C ILE A 394 -16.54 0.10 2.91
N VAL A 395 -15.34 0.60 2.60
CA VAL A 395 -15.16 1.92 1.99
C VAL A 395 -15.84 1.99 0.62
N THR A 396 -15.70 0.97 -0.22
CA THR A 396 -16.35 0.95 -1.55
C THR A 396 -17.87 0.95 -1.46
N LEU A 397 -18.44 0.27 -0.46
CA LEU A 397 -19.88 0.27 -0.20
C LEU A 397 -20.36 1.67 0.23
N PHE A 398 -19.66 2.33 1.17
CA PHE A 398 -19.97 3.71 1.54
C PHE A 398 -19.80 4.67 0.37
N PHE A 399 -18.81 4.44 -0.50
CA PHE A 399 -18.60 5.24 -1.69
C PHE A 399 -19.78 5.16 -2.67
N LEU A 400 -20.29 3.95 -2.91
CA LEU A 400 -21.49 3.72 -3.71
C LEU A 400 -22.70 4.48 -3.12
N PHE A 401 -22.91 4.39 -1.80
CA PHE A 401 -24.00 5.10 -1.14
C PHE A 401 -23.86 6.62 -1.25
N SER A 402 -22.66 7.16 -1.02
CA SER A 402 -22.41 8.60 -1.11
C SER A 402 -22.56 9.15 -2.52
N ILE A 403 -22.07 8.44 -3.56
CA ILE A 403 -22.26 8.85 -4.96
C ILE A 403 -23.74 8.80 -5.33
N SER A 404 -24.44 7.72 -4.96
CA SER A 404 -25.87 7.58 -5.25
C SER A 404 -26.69 8.68 -4.56
N GLY A 405 -26.40 8.97 -3.29
CA GLY A 405 -27.02 10.06 -2.55
C GLY A 405 -26.73 11.42 -3.17
N TYR A 406 -25.47 11.70 -3.51
CA TYR A 406 -25.07 12.94 -4.20
C TYR A 406 -25.83 13.12 -5.52
N LEU A 407 -25.91 12.07 -6.34
CA LEU A 407 -26.65 12.07 -7.60
C LEU A 407 -28.13 12.37 -7.38
N ILE A 408 -28.80 11.59 -6.55
CA ILE A 408 -30.25 11.71 -6.29
C ILE A 408 -30.57 13.11 -5.77
N LEU A 409 -29.85 13.57 -4.74
CA LEU A 409 -30.09 14.89 -4.14
C LEU A 409 -29.83 16.04 -5.12
N SER A 410 -28.84 15.91 -6.02
CA SER A 410 -28.52 16.95 -7.02
C SER A 410 -29.61 17.14 -8.09
N GLN A 411 -30.50 16.15 -8.29
CA GLN A 411 -31.54 16.24 -9.31
C GLN A 411 -32.79 17.00 -8.83
N PHE A 412 -33.02 17.09 -7.51
CA PHE A 412 -34.18 17.80 -6.98
C PHE A 412 -33.89 19.29 -6.87
N GLU A 413 -34.66 20.10 -7.60
CA GLU A 413 -34.49 21.55 -7.62
C GLU A 413 -34.61 22.18 -6.23
N ILE A 414 -35.63 21.79 -5.46
CA ILE A 414 -35.85 22.24 -4.08
C ILE A 414 -34.62 21.97 -3.21
N ILE A 415 -33.98 20.82 -3.39
CA ILE A 415 -32.79 20.48 -2.60
C ILE A 415 -31.65 21.41 -2.98
N ARG A 416 -31.43 21.64 -4.28
CA ARG A 416 -30.37 22.53 -4.78
C ARG A 416 -30.58 24.00 -4.42
N THR A 417 -31.81 24.50 -4.43
CA THR A 417 -32.11 25.93 -4.23
C THR A 417 -32.40 26.28 -2.77
N LEU A 418 -32.86 25.34 -1.95
CA LEU A 418 -33.21 25.58 -0.55
C LEU A 418 -32.36 24.73 0.41
N VAL A 419 -32.44 23.40 0.31
CA VAL A 419 -31.84 22.49 1.32
C VAL A 419 -30.31 22.58 1.33
N ASP A 420 -29.68 22.77 0.18
CA ASP A 420 -28.23 22.85 0.00
C ASP A 420 -27.61 24.05 0.75
N TYR A 421 -28.41 25.07 1.06
CA TYR A 421 -28.01 26.18 1.93
C TYR A 421 -28.04 25.80 3.42
N PHE A 422 -28.86 24.83 3.82
CA PHE A 422 -28.94 24.30 5.20
C PHE A 422 -27.94 23.17 5.45
N ILE A 423 -27.99 22.15 4.58
CA ILE A 423 -27.15 20.96 4.63
C ILE A 423 -26.68 20.72 3.20
N PRO A 424 -25.43 21.11 2.87
CA PRO A 424 -24.93 20.96 1.53
C PRO A 424 -24.98 19.50 1.09
N TYR A 425 -25.57 19.16 -0.06
CA TYR A 425 -25.60 17.75 -0.48
C TYR A 425 -24.20 17.21 -0.81
N GLY A 426 -23.26 18.11 -1.13
CA GLY A 426 -21.83 17.80 -1.24
C GLY A 426 -21.21 17.28 0.07
N GLN A 427 -21.85 17.53 1.22
CA GLN A 427 -21.46 17.02 2.53
C GLN A 427 -21.39 15.49 2.54
N LEU A 428 -22.23 14.80 1.76
CA LEU A 428 -22.19 13.33 1.64
C LEU A 428 -20.83 12.81 1.15
N MET A 429 -20.20 13.55 0.23
CA MET A 429 -18.87 13.20 -0.28
C MET A 429 -17.76 13.53 0.71
N VAL A 430 -17.91 14.63 1.46
CA VAL A 430 -16.97 15.02 2.51
C VAL A 430 -17.01 14.03 3.68
N THR A 431 -18.21 13.65 4.13
CA THR A 431 -18.41 12.63 5.16
C THR A 431 -17.87 11.27 4.72
N PHE A 432 -18.03 10.90 3.44
CA PHE A 432 -17.37 9.70 2.89
C PHE A 432 -15.85 9.80 2.99
N THR A 433 -15.27 10.93 2.60
CA THR A 433 -13.82 11.17 2.67
C THR A 433 -13.30 11.10 4.12
N PHE A 434 -14.09 11.58 5.07
CA PHE A 434 -13.80 11.49 6.50
C PHE A 434 -13.86 10.04 7.01
N LEU A 435 -14.87 9.26 6.60
CA LEU A 435 -14.97 7.83 6.88
C LEU A 435 -13.80 7.05 6.28
N GLU A 436 -13.37 7.40 5.06
CA GLU A 436 -12.20 6.78 4.42
C GLU A 436 -10.93 6.98 5.26
N LEU A 437 -10.67 8.18 5.77
CA LEU A 437 -9.55 8.46 6.66
C LEU A 437 -9.61 7.57 7.92
N ILE A 438 -10.79 7.47 8.53
CA ILE A 438 -10.99 6.67 9.74
C ILE A 438 -10.70 5.20 9.46
N VAL A 439 -11.31 4.64 8.42
CA VAL A 439 -11.23 3.20 8.11
C VAL A 439 -9.84 2.81 7.63
N TYR A 440 -9.22 3.59 6.74
CA TYR A 440 -7.95 3.21 6.13
C TYR A 440 -6.72 3.61 6.92
N VAL A 441 -6.81 4.62 7.78
CA VAL A 441 -5.63 5.15 8.47
C VAL A 441 -5.81 5.10 9.98
N THR A 442 -6.85 5.73 10.53
CA THR A 442 -7.01 5.85 11.99
C THR A 442 -7.19 4.48 12.65
N ILE A 443 -8.10 3.64 12.16
CA ILE A 443 -8.34 2.31 12.74
C ILE A 443 -7.08 1.43 12.70
N PRO A 444 -6.36 1.28 11.55
CA PRO A 444 -5.11 0.53 11.51
C PRO A 444 -4.03 1.07 12.45
N VAL A 445 -3.93 2.39 12.63
CA VAL A 445 -3.00 3.01 13.58
C VAL A 445 -3.39 2.63 15.01
N LEU A 446 -4.64 2.82 15.41
CA LEU A 446 -5.13 2.45 16.74
C LEU A 446 -4.96 0.96 17.01
N TRP A 447 -5.27 0.11 16.02
CA TRP A 447 -5.08 -1.33 16.10
C TRP A 447 -3.61 -1.69 16.31
N SER A 448 -2.70 -1.03 15.59
CA SER A 448 -1.26 -1.27 15.75
C SER A 448 -0.76 -0.90 17.15
N ILE A 449 -1.26 0.19 17.74
CA ILE A 449 -0.97 0.63 19.11
C ILE A 449 -1.50 -0.40 20.11
N TYR A 450 -2.77 -0.78 19.98
CA TYR A 450 -3.43 -1.78 20.83
C TYR A 450 -2.68 -3.11 20.81
N GLN A 451 -2.34 -3.60 19.61
CA GLN A 451 -1.60 -4.85 19.45
C GLN A 451 -0.22 -4.77 20.10
N SER A 452 0.49 -3.63 19.95
CA SER A 452 1.81 -3.46 20.55
C SER A 452 1.75 -3.39 22.07
N TYR A 453 0.71 -2.77 22.63
CA TYR A 453 0.46 -2.75 24.07
C TYR A 453 0.22 -4.18 24.60
N HIS A 454 -0.68 -4.94 23.95
CA HIS A 454 -0.98 -6.31 24.36
C HIS A 454 0.23 -7.25 24.20
N GLN A 455 1.05 -7.06 23.17
CA GLN A 455 2.28 -7.83 22.98
C GLN A 455 3.33 -7.53 24.05
N ARG A 456 3.41 -6.29 24.56
CA ARG A 456 4.32 -5.95 25.67
C ARG A 456 3.88 -6.62 26.96
N LYS A 457 2.58 -6.51 27.28
CA LYS A 457 2.01 -7.15 28.48
C LYS A 457 2.24 -8.66 28.49
N ASN A 458 1.96 -9.35 27.39
CA ASN A 458 2.15 -10.81 27.32
C ASN A 458 3.63 -11.24 27.27
N LYS A 459 4.55 -10.37 26.82
CA LYS A 459 5.97 -10.69 26.79
C LYS A 459 6.58 -10.79 28.19
N GLU A 460 6.03 -10.06 29.15
CA GLU A 460 6.46 -10.15 30.55
C GLU A 460 6.12 -11.52 31.16
N ASP A 461 5.05 -12.16 30.70
CA ASP A 461 4.59 -13.46 31.20
C ASP A 461 5.25 -14.68 30.54
N ILE A 462 6.04 -14.49 29.47
CA ILE A 462 6.66 -15.59 28.71
C ILE A 462 8.19 -15.54 28.86
N PRO A 463 8.77 -16.14 29.91
CA PRO A 463 10.23 -16.25 30.08
C PRO A 463 10.88 -17.27 29.13
N LEU A 464 10.21 -17.68 28.04
CA LEU A 464 10.80 -18.66 27.11
C LEU A 464 11.91 -18.02 26.29
N ASP A 465 13.05 -18.70 26.24
CA ASP A 465 14.10 -18.44 25.27
C ASP A 465 13.51 -18.46 23.85
N ASN A 466 13.43 -17.28 23.26
CA ASN A 466 12.85 -17.00 21.95
C ASN A 466 13.43 -17.89 20.84
N LYS A 467 14.72 -18.23 20.94
CA LYS A 467 15.41 -19.10 19.97
C LYS A 467 14.84 -20.52 19.99
N ASN A 468 14.57 -21.03 21.19
CA ASN A 468 14.05 -22.37 21.41
C ASN A 468 12.63 -22.54 20.80
N ILE A 469 11.80 -21.49 20.80
CA ILE A 469 10.46 -21.56 20.17
C ILE A 469 10.55 -21.76 18.66
N VAL A 470 11.40 -20.98 18.00
CA VAL A 470 11.57 -21.07 16.54
C VAL A 470 12.11 -22.45 16.18
N GLU A 471 13.15 -22.92 16.85
CA GLU A 471 13.72 -24.25 16.62
C GLU A 471 12.73 -25.40 16.88
N LYS A 472 11.87 -25.28 17.91
CA LYS A 472 10.77 -26.23 18.15
C LYS A 472 9.80 -26.28 16.97
N ILE A 473 9.39 -25.13 16.42
CA ILE A 473 8.49 -25.11 15.25
C ILE A 473 9.20 -25.68 14.02
N LEU A 474 10.46 -25.30 13.78
CA LEU A 474 11.25 -25.75 12.63
C LEU A 474 11.62 -27.25 12.66
N SER A 475 11.53 -27.91 13.82
CA SER A 475 11.78 -29.34 13.99
C SER A 475 10.53 -30.20 13.82
N ASN A 476 9.33 -29.64 13.98
CA ASN A 476 8.08 -30.37 13.76
C ASN A 476 7.52 -30.10 12.35
N LYS A 477 7.42 -31.13 11.51
CA LYS A 477 6.94 -31.01 10.11
C LYS A 477 5.58 -30.30 10.00
N LYS A 478 4.59 -30.70 10.80
CA LYS A 478 3.24 -30.11 10.76
C LYS A 478 3.26 -28.62 11.13
N MET A 479 3.99 -28.24 12.18
CA MET A 479 4.10 -26.84 12.59
C MET A 479 4.91 -26.02 11.58
N PHE A 480 5.94 -26.62 10.98
CA PHE A 480 6.71 -26.01 9.92
C PHE A 480 5.86 -25.72 8.68
N ASP A 481 5.01 -26.65 8.26
CA ASP A 481 4.10 -26.45 7.12
C ASP A 481 3.11 -25.31 7.39
N LEU A 482 2.59 -25.21 8.62
CA LEU A 482 1.76 -24.07 9.05
C LEU A 482 2.53 -22.75 9.03
N LEU A 483 3.81 -22.75 9.41
CA LEU A 483 4.68 -21.58 9.33
C LEU A 483 4.95 -21.16 7.88
N VAL A 484 5.20 -22.12 6.99
CA VAL A 484 5.38 -21.86 5.56
C VAL A 484 4.12 -21.22 4.97
N ASP A 485 2.95 -21.83 5.20
CA ASP A 485 1.66 -21.28 4.74
C ASP A 485 1.39 -19.88 5.29
N PHE A 486 1.62 -19.68 6.59
CA PHE A 486 1.43 -18.38 7.22
C PHE A 486 2.37 -17.29 6.68
N SER A 487 3.66 -17.63 6.51
CA SER A 487 4.67 -16.70 5.98
C SER A 487 4.33 -16.25 4.56
N ARG A 488 3.76 -17.14 3.74
CA ARG A 488 3.28 -16.83 2.39
C ARG A 488 2.10 -15.86 2.41
N ARG A 489 1.08 -16.14 3.23
CA ARG A 489 -0.09 -15.26 3.43
C ARG A 489 0.28 -13.91 4.05
N SER A 490 1.43 -13.84 4.70
CA SER A 490 1.98 -12.64 5.33
C SER A 490 3.05 -11.95 4.50
N TYR A 491 3.31 -12.41 3.26
CA TYR A 491 4.29 -11.82 2.35
C TYR A 491 5.71 -11.69 2.95
N CYS A 492 6.13 -12.68 3.74
CA CYS A 492 7.42 -12.72 4.43
C CYS A 492 8.05 -14.13 4.44
N SER A 493 7.91 -14.85 3.32
CA SER A 493 8.38 -16.22 3.17
C SER A 493 9.89 -16.33 2.94
N GLU A 494 10.59 -15.24 2.63
CA GLU A 494 12.01 -15.24 2.24
C GLU A 494 12.91 -15.95 3.26
N ASN A 495 12.79 -15.62 4.55
CA ASN A 495 13.63 -16.24 5.58
C ASN A 495 13.29 -17.73 5.81
N VAL A 496 12.01 -18.08 5.73
CA VAL A 496 11.54 -19.48 5.88
C VAL A 496 12.01 -20.33 4.70
N MET A 497 11.91 -19.79 3.49
CA MET A 497 12.32 -20.46 2.27
C MET A 497 13.83 -20.61 2.17
N LEU A 498 14.60 -19.60 2.58
CA LEU A 498 16.06 -19.68 2.65
C LEU A 498 16.53 -20.76 3.62
N TYR A 499 15.86 -20.89 4.76
CA TYR A 499 16.17 -21.94 5.73
C TYR A 499 15.98 -23.36 5.16
N VAL A 500 14.95 -23.57 4.33
CA VAL A 500 14.76 -24.84 3.61
C VAL A 500 15.93 -25.10 2.66
N ASP A 501 16.36 -24.07 1.93
CA ASP A 501 17.41 -24.21 0.92
C ASP A 501 18.78 -24.45 1.60
N ILE A 502 19.04 -23.85 2.76
CA ILE A 502 20.21 -24.14 3.60
C ILE A 502 20.17 -25.58 4.15
N LYS A 503 19.00 -26.07 4.57
CA LYS A 503 18.85 -27.48 4.96
C LYS A 503 19.15 -28.42 3.80
N ASN A 504 18.69 -28.09 2.59
CA ASN A 504 18.98 -28.87 1.38
C ASN A 504 20.47 -28.85 1.04
N TYR A 505 21.13 -27.70 1.19
CA TYR A 505 22.58 -27.57 1.05
C TYR A 505 23.33 -28.50 2.02
N ARG A 506 22.93 -28.53 3.30
CA ARG A 506 23.55 -29.40 4.31
C ARG A 506 23.34 -30.89 4.03
N LYS A 507 22.18 -31.27 3.48
CA LYS A 507 21.88 -32.65 3.08
C LYS A 507 22.61 -33.09 1.80
N ALA A 508 23.05 -32.14 0.97
CA ALA A 508 23.74 -32.45 -0.27
C ALA A 508 25.15 -33.00 -0.01
N THR A 509 25.41 -34.22 -0.49
CA THR A 509 26.72 -34.88 -0.38
C THR A 509 27.65 -34.50 -1.52
N LYS A 510 27.11 -34.35 -2.74
CA LYS A 510 27.91 -34.03 -3.94
C LYS A 510 28.28 -32.54 -3.98
N LYS A 511 29.57 -32.26 -4.19
CA LYS A 511 30.13 -30.90 -4.30
C LYS A 511 29.41 -30.04 -5.35
N GLU A 512 29.15 -30.60 -6.53
CA GLU A 512 28.46 -29.91 -7.62
C GLU A 512 27.02 -29.53 -7.26
N THR A 513 26.31 -30.39 -6.52
CA THR A 513 24.95 -30.09 -6.04
C THR A 513 24.98 -29.00 -4.99
N LYS A 514 25.95 -29.04 -4.05
CA LYS A 514 26.18 -27.96 -3.10
C LYS A 514 26.42 -26.63 -3.82
N GLU A 515 27.33 -26.59 -4.79
CA GLU A 515 27.64 -25.38 -5.56
C GLU A 515 26.42 -24.81 -6.29
N ARG A 516 25.59 -25.69 -6.90
CA ARG A 516 24.32 -25.30 -7.53
C ARG A 516 23.34 -24.68 -6.53
N ILE A 517 23.18 -25.26 -5.35
CA ILE A 517 22.29 -24.73 -4.30
C ILE A 517 22.81 -23.38 -3.79
N VAL A 518 24.12 -23.22 -3.61
CA VAL A 518 24.70 -21.94 -3.17
C VAL A 518 24.52 -20.85 -4.22
N MET A 519 24.72 -21.15 -5.50
CA MET A 519 24.43 -20.23 -6.59
C MET A 519 22.93 -19.87 -6.67
N HIS A 520 22.05 -20.83 -6.37
CA HIS A 520 20.62 -20.59 -6.24
C HIS A 520 20.31 -19.64 -5.08
N ILE A 521 20.93 -19.85 -3.91
CA ILE A 521 20.78 -18.98 -2.74
C ILE A 521 21.25 -17.56 -3.07
N LEU A 522 22.42 -17.41 -3.69
CA LEU A 522 22.97 -16.12 -4.09
C LEU A 522 21.98 -15.36 -4.99
N LYS A 523 21.51 -15.99 -6.07
CA LYS A 523 20.64 -15.37 -7.09
C LYS A 523 19.24 -15.04 -6.57
N ASN A 524 18.64 -15.92 -5.77
CA ASN A 524 17.24 -15.75 -5.35
C ASN A 524 17.07 -14.90 -4.09
N TYR A 525 18.09 -14.81 -3.24
CA TYR A 525 17.96 -14.18 -1.93
C TYR A 525 18.91 -13.00 -1.68
N TYR A 526 20.11 -13.00 -2.26
CA TYR A 526 21.14 -11.98 -1.98
C TYR A 526 21.40 -11.01 -3.13
N GLU A 527 21.03 -11.37 -4.35
CA GLU A 527 21.13 -10.45 -5.49
C GLU A 527 20.12 -9.31 -5.33
N ARG A 528 20.56 -8.06 -5.47
CA ARG A 528 19.66 -6.91 -5.33
C ARG A 528 18.56 -6.99 -6.39
N GLY A 529 17.33 -6.91 -5.93
CA GLY A 529 16.17 -7.05 -6.80
C GLY A 529 15.73 -8.50 -7.01
N SER A 530 16.34 -9.47 -6.33
CA SER A 530 15.91 -10.86 -6.37
C SER A 530 14.47 -11.01 -5.86
N PRO A 531 13.75 -12.06 -6.28
CA PRO A 531 12.35 -12.23 -5.93
C PRO A 531 12.12 -12.50 -4.44
N LEU A 532 13.07 -13.15 -3.77
CA LEU A 532 13.05 -13.46 -2.34
C LEU A 532 14.18 -12.69 -1.63
N GLU A 533 14.44 -11.46 -2.07
CA GLU A 533 15.45 -10.57 -1.50
C GLU A 533 15.27 -10.47 0.02
N ILE A 534 16.27 -10.91 0.77
CA ILE A 534 16.19 -10.95 2.23
C ILE A 534 16.37 -9.53 2.75
N ASN A 535 15.52 -9.13 3.70
CA ASN A 535 15.66 -7.85 4.38
C ASN A 535 16.86 -7.84 5.35
N THR A 536 18.06 -7.68 4.80
CA THR A 536 19.32 -7.67 5.56
C THR A 536 20.18 -6.47 5.18
N PRO A 537 20.82 -5.80 6.16
CA PRO A 537 21.71 -4.67 5.87
C PRO A 537 22.93 -5.15 5.09
N HIS A 538 23.43 -4.31 4.19
CA HIS A 538 24.61 -4.59 3.36
C HIS A 538 24.49 -5.87 2.51
N ILE A 539 23.31 -6.12 1.94
CA ILE A 539 23.04 -7.29 1.10
C ILE A 539 24.07 -7.46 -0.02
N ASP A 540 24.51 -6.38 -0.66
CA ASP A 540 25.51 -6.41 -1.73
C ASP A 540 26.88 -6.89 -1.23
N ARG A 541 27.26 -6.56 0.02
CA ARG A 541 28.50 -7.04 0.63
C ARG A 541 28.43 -8.54 0.88
N LEU A 542 27.32 -9.03 1.42
CA LEU A 542 27.09 -10.45 1.67
C LEU A 542 27.04 -11.25 0.35
N ALA A 543 26.40 -10.70 -0.68
CA ALA A 543 26.36 -11.28 -2.02
C ALA A 543 27.77 -11.41 -2.61
N ASN A 544 28.58 -10.35 -2.53
CA ASN A 544 29.96 -10.35 -3.02
C ASN A 544 30.87 -11.28 -2.20
N GLU A 545 30.69 -11.36 -0.88
CA GLU A 545 31.41 -12.30 -0.02
C GLU A 545 31.10 -13.74 -0.41
N LEU A 546 29.81 -14.08 -0.56
CA LEU A 546 29.38 -15.40 -0.97
C LEU A 546 29.88 -15.74 -2.39
N LEU A 547 29.82 -14.81 -3.33
CA LEU A 547 30.33 -14.99 -4.69
C LEU A 547 31.84 -15.29 -4.69
N LYS A 548 32.63 -14.58 -3.87
CA LYS A 548 34.07 -14.84 -3.71
C LYS A 548 34.33 -16.23 -3.13
N LEU A 549 33.53 -16.68 -2.16
CA LEU A 549 33.64 -18.02 -1.58
C LEU A 549 33.29 -19.12 -2.61
N ILE A 550 32.30 -18.88 -3.46
CA ILE A 550 31.96 -19.80 -4.56
C ILE A 550 33.12 -19.87 -5.56
N GLN A 551 33.67 -18.73 -5.98
CA GLN A 551 34.78 -18.64 -6.93
C GLN A 551 36.07 -19.30 -6.40
N SER A 552 36.35 -19.19 -5.10
CA SER A 552 37.52 -19.83 -4.48
C SER A 552 37.36 -21.34 -4.32
N LYS A 553 36.14 -21.88 -4.54
CA LYS A 553 35.79 -23.30 -4.37
C LYS A 553 36.14 -23.88 -3.00
N ASN A 554 36.25 -23.03 -1.97
CA ASN A 554 36.57 -23.42 -0.59
C ASN A 554 35.30 -23.84 0.16
N THR A 555 34.98 -25.14 0.11
CA THR A 555 33.75 -25.70 0.69
C THR A 555 33.63 -25.48 2.19
N SER A 556 34.75 -25.52 2.93
CA SER A 556 34.73 -25.32 4.39
C SER A 556 34.31 -23.89 4.76
N GLN A 557 34.80 -22.88 4.06
CA GLN A 557 34.38 -21.49 4.30
C GLN A 557 32.93 -21.25 3.90
N ILE A 558 32.44 -21.92 2.84
CA ILE A 558 31.03 -21.88 2.45
C ILE A 558 30.15 -22.52 3.53
N ASP A 559 30.54 -23.67 4.10
CA ASP A 559 29.80 -24.32 5.18
C ASP A 559 29.67 -23.39 6.40
N ILE A 560 30.77 -22.76 6.84
CA ILE A 560 30.77 -21.76 7.93
C ILE A 560 29.86 -20.57 7.60
N PHE A 561 29.91 -20.09 6.36
CA PHE A 561 29.05 -19.00 5.91
C PHE A 561 27.57 -19.40 5.96
N MET A 562 27.23 -20.62 5.52
CA MET A 562 25.86 -21.15 5.55
C MET A 562 25.33 -21.33 6.98
N ASP A 563 26.20 -21.68 7.94
CA ASP A 563 25.83 -21.76 9.35
C ASP A 563 25.48 -20.39 9.92
N ARG A 564 26.32 -19.39 9.65
CA ARG A 564 26.03 -17.99 10.01
C ARG A 564 24.73 -17.49 9.38
N LEU A 565 24.48 -17.84 8.11
CA LEU A 565 23.23 -17.50 7.44
C LEU A 565 22.03 -18.20 8.09
N CYS A 566 22.17 -19.47 8.46
CA CYS A 566 21.11 -20.22 9.12
C CYS A 566 20.69 -19.56 10.44
N GLU A 567 21.66 -19.14 11.25
CA GLU A 567 21.40 -18.42 12.50
C GLU A 567 20.66 -17.11 12.26
N GLN A 568 21.12 -16.33 11.28
CA GLN A 568 20.47 -15.09 10.89
C GLN A 568 19.04 -15.31 10.40
N CYS A 569 18.79 -16.35 9.61
CA CYS A 569 17.44 -16.72 9.15
C CYS A 569 16.52 -17.05 10.32
N VAL A 570 16.99 -17.86 11.28
CA VAL A 570 16.24 -18.22 12.49
C VAL A 570 15.90 -16.98 13.31
N GLN A 571 16.85 -16.06 13.45
CA GLN A 571 16.64 -14.81 14.17
C GLN A 571 15.62 -13.90 13.45
N ASN A 572 15.71 -13.79 12.12
CA ASN A 572 14.76 -13.02 11.31
C ASN A 572 13.35 -13.66 11.28
N MET A 573 13.25 -14.98 11.38
CA MET A 573 11.97 -15.70 11.44
C MET A 573 11.19 -15.46 12.74
N TYR A 574 11.83 -14.94 13.78
CA TYR A 574 11.20 -14.73 15.09
C TYR A 574 9.90 -13.92 15.00
N ASP A 575 9.89 -12.84 14.22
CA ASP A 575 8.70 -12.00 14.05
C ASP A 575 7.55 -12.76 13.37
N VAL A 576 7.85 -13.55 12.33
CA VAL A 576 6.84 -14.36 11.61
C VAL A 576 6.27 -15.45 12.52
N VAL A 577 7.12 -16.13 13.27
CA VAL A 577 6.73 -17.17 14.24
C VAL A 577 5.85 -16.58 15.35
N PHE A 578 6.23 -15.42 15.88
CA PHE A 578 5.43 -14.76 16.91
C PHE A 578 4.05 -14.39 16.36
N ARG A 579 3.98 -13.78 15.16
CA ARG A 579 2.70 -13.49 14.48
C ARG A 579 1.86 -14.76 14.23
N LEU A 580 2.49 -15.88 13.89
CA LEU A 580 1.81 -17.17 13.76
C LEU A 580 1.19 -17.61 15.10
N LEU A 581 1.91 -17.49 16.21
CA LEU A 581 1.39 -17.86 17.53
C LEU A 581 0.16 -17.04 17.93
N PHE A 582 0.11 -15.75 17.58
CA PHE A 582 -1.09 -14.93 17.83
C PHE A 582 -2.26 -15.24 16.90
N SER A 583 -1.99 -15.62 15.66
CA SER A 583 -3.04 -15.89 14.68
C SER A 583 -3.59 -17.32 14.74
N ASN A 584 -2.78 -18.29 15.18
CA ASN A 584 -3.12 -19.70 15.18
C ASN A 584 -3.08 -20.29 16.60
N GLU A 585 -4.27 -20.56 17.14
CA GLU A 585 -4.45 -21.14 18.48
C GLU A 585 -3.86 -22.56 18.60
N GLU A 586 -3.88 -23.35 17.53
CA GLU A 586 -3.30 -24.71 17.52
C GLU A 586 -1.79 -24.66 17.73
N VAL A 587 -1.08 -23.82 16.96
CA VAL A 587 0.37 -23.64 17.08
C VAL A 587 0.71 -23.10 18.47
N ARG A 588 -0.08 -22.15 18.97
CA ARG A 588 0.06 -21.60 20.32
C ARG A 588 -0.04 -22.70 21.38
N LYS A 589 -1.13 -23.46 21.36
CA LYS A 589 -1.36 -24.57 22.31
C LYS A 589 -0.24 -25.61 22.21
N TRP A 590 0.24 -25.94 21.01
CA TRP A 590 1.32 -26.89 20.82
C TRP A 590 2.63 -26.42 21.45
N VAL A 591 3.02 -25.16 21.24
CA VAL A 591 4.24 -24.59 21.82
C VAL A 591 4.18 -24.57 23.35
N TYR A 592 3.04 -24.21 23.94
CA TYR A 592 2.91 -24.08 25.40
C TYR A 592 2.60 -25.39 26.13
N ARG A 593 1.90 -26.35 25.51
CA ARG A 593 1.55 -27.63 26.14
C ARG A 593 2.78 -28.43 26.57
N LYS A 594 3.89 -28.32 25.82
CA LYS A 594 5.13 -29.04 26.15
C LYS A 594 5.92 -28.37 27.29
N SER A 595 5.66 -27.10 27.57
CA SER A 595 6.29 -26.37 28.67
C SER A 595 5.64 -26.69 30.02
N THR A 596 4.33 -26.92 30.05
CA THR A 596 3.59 -27.27 31.29
C THR A 596 3.85 -28.70 31.76
N VAL A 597 4.06 -29.65 30.85
CA VAL A 597 4.35 -31.06 31.22
C VAL A 597 5.69 -31.19 31.97
N ASN A 598 6.66 -30.31 31.71
CA ASN A 598 7.92 -30.30 32.45
C ASN A 598 7.80 -29.66 33.84
N ILE A 599 6.76 -28.84 34.09
CA ILE A 599 6.55 -28.22 35.41
C ILE A 599 5.82 -29.20 36.32
N GLU A 600 4.78 -29.90 35.85
CA GLU A 600 4.10 -30.94 36.64
C GLU A 600 5.03 -32.12 36.98
N GLN A 601 5.99 -32.48 36.11
CA GLN A 601 7.00 -33.48 36.42
C GLN A 601 8.10 -32.99 37.37
N LEU A 602 8.27 -31.67 37.53
CA LEU A 602 9.17 -31.10 38.53
C LEU A 602 8.49 -31.04 39.91
N ASP A 603 7.20 -30.69 39.95
CA ASP A 603 6.40 -30.65 41.20
C ASP A 603 6.10 -32.04 41.76
N LEU A 604 6.17 -33.11 40.95
CA LEU A 604 6.07 -34.50 41.43
C LEU A 604 7.41 -35.10 41.90
N LYS A 605 8.51 -34.34 41.83
CA LYS A 605 9.85 -34.76 42.29
C LYS A 605 10.37 -33.96 43.48
N ILE A 606 9.63 -32.94 43.93
CA ILE A 606 9.80 -32.26 45.22
C ILE A 606 8.81 -32.89 46.20
#